data_AF-A0A176RZT1-F1
#
_entry.id   AF-A0A176RZT1-F1
#
_cell.length_a   1.000
_cell.length_b   1.000
_cell.length_c   1.000
_cell.angle_alpha   90.00
_cell.angle_beta   90.00
_cell.angle_gamma   90.00
#
_symmetry.space_group_name_H-M   'P 1'
#
loop_
_entity.id
_entity.type
_entity.pdbx_description
1 polymer ?
#
loop_
_entity_poly.entity_id
_entity_poly.type
_entity_poly.pdbx_seq_one_letter_code
_entity_poly.pdbx_strand_id
1 'polypeptide(L)'
;KPVRFRTLIETLYEQGARFFIQVGSGSLPGFINDTLINKPHLTFSTSIPKRNNLEQLCHLLAALWVEGVPVNWNGLLQSAQKVSPTIQKNDSGSKTAMKLKLGLPLIVIDTKLPLHNAIIDGAIGGDINDPLHGEFQKTLQHIQDVGTEVFRAWQDHQVPVDSHNIDSPEQQVFHEKISIDNYPELIDHTFFLQKEGSSLAERWPIIPLTMSLELMFKAAHA
;
A
#
# COMPACT_ATOMS: atom_id res chain seq x y z
N LYS A 1 9.57 13.99 -29.24
CA LYS A 1 10.85 14.53 -28.67
C LYS A 1 11.50 13.41 -27.85
N PRO A 2 12.85 13.29 -27.79
CA PRO A 2 13.53 12.23 -27.05
C PRO A 2 13.42 12.41 -25.53
N VAL A 3 13.25 11.31 -24.79
CA VAL A 3 13.19 11.30 -23.32
C VAL A 3 14.61 11.27 -22.75
N ARG A 4 15.02 12.33 -22.04
CA ARG A 4 16.35 12.44 -21.41
C ARG A 4 16.33 11.89 -19.98
N PHE A 5 16.13 10.57 -19.86
CA PHE A 5 15.92 9.92 -18.55
C PHE A 5 17.13 10.06 -17.61
N ARG A 6 18.34 9.80 -18.10
CA ARG A 6 19.57 9.89 -17.29
C ARG A 6 19.74 11.28 -16.64
N THR A 7 19.67 12.32 -17.46
CA THR A 7 19.80 13.72 -16.98
C THR A 7 18.72 14.06 -15.94
N LEU A 8 17.49 13.56 -16.12
CA LEU A 8 16.42 13.77 -15.15
C LEU A 8 16.75 13.13 -13.79
N ILE A 9 17.18 11.87 -13.78
CA ILE A 9 17.50 11.15 -12.55
C ILE A 9 18.71 11.77 -11.83
N GLU A 10 19.75 12.16 -12.57
CA GLU A 10 20.91 12.87 -12.02
C GLU A 10 20.50 14.20 -11.38
N THR A 11 19.66 14.98 -12.06
CA THR A 11 19.17 16.28 -11.55
C THR A 11 18.33 16.10 -10.28
N LEU A 12 17.43 15.11 -10.26
CA LEU A 12 16.61 14.79 -9.07
C LEU A 12 17.48 14.37 -7.89
N TYR A 13 18.53 13.58 -8.15
CA TYR A 13 19.49 13.17 -7.13
C TYR A 13 20.25 14.37 -6.55
N GLU A 14 20.71 15.28 -7.40
CA GLU A 14 21.38 16.51 -6.99
C GLU A 14 20.47 17.42 -6.14
N GLN A 15 19.17 17.42 -6.44
CA GLN A 15 18.15 18.12 -5.65
C GLN A 15 17.78 17.43 -4.33
N GLY A 16 18.38 16.28 -4.03
CA GLY A 16 18.21 15.58 -2.75
C GLY A 16 17.25 14.39 -2.79
N ALA A 17 16.71 14.02 -3.94
CA ALA A 17 15.90 12.80 -4.04
C ALA A 17 16.75 11.55 -3.75
N ARG A 18 16.30 10.72 -2.81
CA ARG A 18 16.94 9.45 -2.45
C ARG A 18 16.04 8.23 -2.63
N PHE A 19 14.73 8.45 -2.69
CA PHE A 19 13.71 7.43 -2.89
C PHE A 19 13.08 7.57 -4.26
N PHE A 20 13.18 6.53 -5.08
CA PHE A 20 12.57 6.48 -6.40
C PHE A 20 11.55 5.34 -6.45
N ILE A 21 10.27 5.71 -6.56
CA ILE A 21 9.17 4.75 -6.55
C ILE A 21 8.59 4.67 -7.96
N GLN A 22 8.69 3.52 -8.60
CA GLN A 22 8.00 3.24 -9.86
C GLN A 22 6.55 2.88 -9.55
N VAL A 23 5.63 3.72 -10.02
CA VAL A 23 4.21 3.42 -10.01
C VAL A 23 3.85 2.64 -11.27
N GLY A 24 3.34 1.42 -11.11
CA GLY A 24 2.99 0.54 -12.22
C GLY A 24 4.09 -0.47 -12.59
N SER A 25 3.91 -1.15 -13.71
CA SER A 25 4.85 -2.14 -14.22
C SER A 25 5.95 -1.50 -15.07
N GLY A 26 7.11 -2.16 -15.16
CA GLY A 26 8.26 -1.63 -15.90
C GLY A 26 9.59 -1.89 -15.21
N SER A 27 10.66 -1.42 -15.84
CA SER A 27 12.06 -1.64 -15.46
C SER A 27 12.79 -0.36 -15.01
N LEU A 28 12.06 0.72 -14.69
CA LEU A 28 12.68 1.99 -14.27
C LEU A 28 13.65 1.83 -13.10
N PRO A 29 13.40 1.02 -12.05
CA PRO A 29 14.37 0.76 -11.00
C PRO A 29 15.72 0.29 -11.54
N GLY A 30 15.74 -0.57 -12.56
CA GLY A 30 16.97 -1.03 -13.20
C GLY A 30 17.74 0.14 -13.83
N PHE A 31 17.06 0.95 -14.64
CA PHE A 31 17.68 2.12 -15.27
C PHE A 31 18.16 3.17 -14.26
N ILE A 32 17.47 3.32 -13.13
CA ILE A 32 17.88 4.21 -12.04
C ILE A 32 19.12 3.65 -11.35
N ASN A 33 19.15 2.35 -11.03
CA ASN A 33 20.32 1.68 -10.45
C ASN A 33 21.54 1.81 -11.36
N ASP A 34 21.36 1.65 -12.67
CA ASP A 34 22.43 1.82 -13.67
C ASP A 34 22.91 3.27 -13.75
N THR A 35 22.00 4.24 -13.57
CA THR A 35 22.32 5.67 -13.62
C THR A 35 23.02 6.16 -12.35
N LEU A 36 22.62 5.65 -11.19
CA LEU A 36 23.10 6.07 -9.87
C LEU A 36 24.05 5.05 -9.25
N ILE A 37 24.83 4.35 -10.07
CA ILE A 37 25.78 3.35 -9.61
C ILE A 37 26.73 3.96 -8.56
N ASN A 38 26.97 3.23 -7.46
CA ASN A 38 27.77 3.66 -6.32
C ASN A 38 27.27 4.92 -5.56
N LYS A 39 26.08 5.43 -5.88
CA LYS A 39 25.44 6.51 -5.11
C LYS A 39 24.39 5.90 -4.19
N PRO A 40 24.30 6.28 -2.90
CA PRO A 40 23.26 5.76 -2.01
C PRO A 40 21.88 6.26 -2.46
N HIS A 41 21.00 5.34 -2.80
CA HIS A 41 19.61 5.58 -3.19
C HIS A 41 18.78 4.31 -2.98
N LEU A 42 17.46 4.45 -2.89
CA LEU A 42 16.51 3.34 -2.84
C LEU A 42 15.57 3.41 -4.04
N THR A 43 15.43 2.30 -4.75
CA THR A 43 14.44 2.13 -5.82
C THR A 43 13.42 1.09 -5.45
N PHE A 44 12.14 1.37 -5.68
CA PHE A 44 11.05 0.45 -5.35
C PHE A 44 9.98 0.42 -6.44
N SER A 45 9.47 -0.76 -6.81
CA SER A 45 8.31 -0.90 -7.71
C SER A 45 7.04 -1.16 -6.92
N THR A 46 5.95 -0.45 -7.24
CA THR A 46 4.65 -0.70 -6.60
C THR A 46 3.91 -1.91 -7.17
N SER A 47 4.35 -2.44 -8.31
CA SER A 47 3.82 -3.65 -8.92
C SER A 47 4.95 -4.54 -9.44
N ILE A 48 4.91 -5.82 -9.09
CA ILE A 48 5.81 -6.84 -9.62
C ILE A 48 5.02 -8.10 -9.96
N PRO A 49 5.39 -8.87 -11.01
CA PRO A 49 4.63 -10.04 -11.43
C PRO A 49 4.55 -11.16 -10.38
N LYS A 50 5.53 -11.23 -9.47
CA LYS A 50 5.66 -12.29 -8.48
C LYS A 50 4.81 -12.08 -7.22
N ARG A 51 4.19 -10.91 -7.04
CA ARG A 51 3.43 -10.57 -5.82
C ARG A 51 2.11 -9.92 -6.16
N ASN A 52 1.12 -10.11 -5.30
CA ASN A 52 -0.13 -9.39 -5.41
C ASN A 52 0.08 -7.90 -5.09
N ASN A 53 -0.77 -7.03 -5.63
CA ASN A 53 -0.60 -5.58 -5.50
C ASN A 53 -0.70 -5.09 -4.04
N LEU A 54 -1.53 -5.72 -3.21
CA LEU A 54 -1.69 -5.34 -1.81
C LEU A 54 -0.44 -5.70 -0.98
N GLU A 55 0.12 -6.87 -1.20
CA GLU A 55 1.36 -7.34 -0.60
C GLU A 55 2.53 -6.44 -1.03
N GLN A 56 2.57 -6.03 -2.30
CA GLN A 56 3.59 -5.13 -2.79
C GLN A 56 3.45 -3.71 -2.21
N LEU A 57 2.21 -3.24 -2.03
CA LEU A 57 1.92 -2.00 -1.31
C LEU A 57 2.37 -2.09 0.16
N CYS A 58 2.08 -3.19 0.86
CA CYS A 58 2.55 -3.41 2.23
C CYS A 58 4.08 -3.38 2.32
N HIS A 59 4.79 -3.99 1.37
CA HIS A 59 6.26 -3.92 1.33
C HIS A 59 6.77 -2.50 1.07
N LEU A 60 6.13 -1.73 0.19
CA LEU A 60 6.49 -0.33 -0.04
C LEU A 60 6.34 0.49 1.25
N LEU A 61 5.20 0.35 1.93
CA LEU A 61 4.93 1.08 3.16
C LEU A 61 5.90 0.68 4.28
N ALA A 62 6.25 -0.60 4.37
CA ALA A 62 7.26 -1.08 5.30
C ALA A 62 8.64 -0.49 4.97
N ALA A 63 9.04 -0.46 3.70
CA ALA A 63 10.31 0.14 3.27
C ALA A 63 10.35 1.66 3.60
N LEU A 64 9.28 2.39 3.29
CA LEU A 64 9.16 3.81 3.63
C LEU A 64 9.24 4.05 5.15
N TRP A 65 8.58 3.20 5.94
CA TRP A 65 8.61 3.30 7.40
C TRP A 65 10.00 3.02 7.99
N VAL A 66 10.72 2.01 7.49
CA VAL A 66 12.10 1.70 7.91
C VAL A 66 13.05 2.86 7.62
N GLU A 67 12.81 3.56 6.52
CA GLU A 67 13.60 4.70 6.07
C GLU A 67 13.18 6.03 6.77
N GLY A 68 12.24 5.95 7.72
CA GLY A 68 11.81 7.08 8.53
C GLY A 68 10.83 8.02 7.84
N VAL A 69 10.25 7.63 6.70
CA VAL A 69 9.22 8.41 6.02
C VAL A 69 7.90 8.31 6.80
N PRO A 70 7.25 9.43 7.16
CA PRO A 70 5.99 9.40 7.89
C PRO A 70 4.87 8.82 7.01
N VAL A 71 4.40 7.62 7.36
CA VAL A 71 3.28 6.95 6.69
C VAL A 71 1.97 7.23 7.44
N ASN A 72 0.95 7.72 6.74
CA ASN A 72 -0.38 7.92 7.30
C ASN A 72 -1.17 6.60 7.30
N TRP A 73 -1.13 5.89 8.43
CA TRP A 73 -1.82 4.61 8.61
C TRP A 73 -3.35 4.74 8.69
N ASN A 74 -3.86 5.89 9.14
CA ASN A 74 -5.30 6.09 9.37
C ASN A 74 -6.10 6.07 8.06
N GLY A 75 -5.55 6.62 6.98
CA GLY A 75 -6.18 6.56 5.65
C GLY A 75 -6.16 5.17 5.03
N LEU A 76 -5.18 4.33 5.39
CA LEU A 76 -5.02 2.98 4.84
C LEU A 76 -5.86 1.93 5.60
N LEU A 77 -5.90 2.05 6.94
CA LEU A 77 -6.54 1.07 7.82
C LEU A 77 -7.98 1.46 8.23
N GLN A 78 -8.52 2.53 7.64
CA GLN A 78 -9.85 3.05 7.96
C GLN A 78 -10.96 2.01 7.75
N SER A 79 -10.80 1.10 6.78
CA SER A 79 -11.74 0.01 6.52
C SER A 79 -11.60 -1.16 7.51
N ALA A 80 -10.39 -1.41 8.03
CA ALA A 80 -10.12 -2.44 9.03
C ALA A 80 -10.69 -2.09 10.40
N GLN A 81 -10.76 -0.79 10.74
CA GLN A 81 -11.41 -0.30 11.95
C GLN A 81 -12.93 -0.49 11.96
N LYS A 82 -13.57 -0.76 10.81
CA LYS A 82 -15.03 -0.92 10.70
C LYS A 82 -15.53 -2.33 11.06
N VAL A 83 -14.64 -3.28 11.32
CA VAL A 83 -15.02 -4.64 11.75
C VAL A 83 -15.15 -4.66 13.28
N SER A 84 -16.20 -4.04 13.81
CA SER A 84 -16.64 -4.34 15.17
C SER A 84 -17.11 -5.80 15.20
N PRO A 85 -16.61 -6.66 16.10
CA PRO A 85 -17.08 -8.03 16.19
C PRO A 85 -18.53 -8.01 16.68
N THR A 86 -19.49 -8.26 15.79
CA THR A 86 -20.86 -8.59 16.18
C THR A 86 -20.82 -9.90 16.96
N ILE A 87 -20.80 -9.83 18.29
CA ILE A 87 -21.10 -10.98 19.13
C ILE A 87 -22.61 -11.25 18.99
N GLN A 88 -22.99 -12.02 17.98
CA GLN A 88 -24.32 -12.61 17.93
C GLN A 88 -24.42 -13.61 19.09
N LYS A 89 -25.33 -13.37 20.03
CA LYS A 89 -25.75 -14.36 21.03
C LYS A 89 -26.60 -15.41 20.31
N ASN A 90 -25.97 -16.38 19.67
CA ASN A 90 -26.61 -17.67 19.42
C ASN A 90 -26.17 -18.60 20.54
N ASP A 91 -27.12 -18.93 21.43
CA ASP A 91 -26.95 -20.00 22.40
C ASP A 91 -26.64 -21.30 21.65
N SER A 92 -25.74 -22.12 22.21
CA SER A 92 -25.28 -23.43 21.73
C SER A 92 -24.20 -23.50 20.62
N GLY A 93 -23.10 -22.76 20.78
CA GLY A 93 -21.87 -23.01 20.02
C GLY A 93 -20.66 -22.34 20.67
N SER A 94 -19.64 -23.12 21.01
CA SER A 94 -18.39 -22.65 21.64
C SER A 94 -17.84 -21.41 20.94
N LYS A 95 -17.79 -20.27 21.65
CA LYS A 95 -17.15 -19.04 21.17
C LYS A 95 -15.65 -19.30 21.02
N THR A 96 -15.20 -19.61 19.81
CA THR A 96 -13.78 -19.73 19.51
C THR A 96 -13.16 -18.33 19.57
N ALA A 97 -12.65 -17.96 20.75
CA ALA A 97 -11.73 -16.84 20.89
C ALA A 97 -10.57 -17.07 19.90
N MET A 98 -10.42 -16.17 18.92
CA MET A 98 -9.33 -16.28 17.96
C MET A 98 -8.02 -15.97 18.70
N LYS A 99 -7.26 -17.02 19.01
CA LYS A 99 -5.92 -16.88 19.56
C LYS A 99 -5.04 -16.27 18.49
N LEU A 100 -4.85 -14.94 18.55
CA LEU A 100 -3.89 -14.22 17.73
C LEU A 100 -2.50 -14.83 18.02
N LYS A 101 -2.00 -15.63 17.08
CA LYS A 101 -0.61 -16.06 17.09
C LYS A 101 0.20 -14.84 16.68
N LEU A 102 0.59 -14.04 17.67
CA LEU A 102 1.35 -12.80 17.48
C LEU A 102 2.71 -13.01 16.78
N GLY A 103 3.12 -14.27 16.54
CA GLY A 103 4.18 -14.68 15.60
C GLY A 103 5.59 -14.26 16.00
N LEU A 104 5.70 -13.26 16.86
CA LEU A 104 6.91 -12.77 17.46
C LEU A 104 7.20 -13.63 18.69
N PRO A 105 8.44 -14.13 18.87
CA PRO A 105 8.83 -14.67 20.15
C PRO A 105 8.57 -13.57 21.19
N LEU A 106 7.83 -13.90 22.25
CA LEU A 106 7.72 -13.02 23.40
C LEU A 106 9.14 -12.87 23.94
N ILE A 107 9.74 -11.70 23.69
CA ILE A 107 11.00 -11.33 24.31
C ILE A 107 10.65 -11.04 25.76
N VAL A 108 10.84 -12.04 26.62
CA VAL A 108 10.78 -11.86 28.07
C VAL A 108 12.05 -11.11 28.45
N ILE A 109 11.89 -9.82 28.75
CA ILE A 109 12.97 -9.02 29.29
C ILE A 109 13.02 -9.32 30.78
N ASP A 110 14.05 -10.05 31.23
CA ASP A 110 14.28 -10.35 32.66
C ASP A 110 14.61 -9.11 33.50
N THR A 111 14.86 -7.99 32.83
CA THR A 111 14.96 -6.69 33.49
C THR A 111 13.56 -6.27 33.93
N LYS A 112 13.32 -6.30 35.25
CA LYS A 112 12.15 -5.65 35.84
C LYS A 112 12.15 -4.19 35.44
N LEU A 113 11.34 -3.83 34.45
CA LEU A 113 11.05 -2.44 34.15
C LEU A 113 10.38 -1.86 35.39
N PRO A 114 10.89 -0.76 35.97
CA PRO A 114 10.14 -0.05 36.98
C PRO A 114 8.88 0.50 36.31
N LEU A 115 7.75 -0.17 36.53
CA LEU A 115 6.43 0.39 36.28
C LEU A 115 6.29 1.59 37.22
N HIS A 116 6.71 2.76 36.76
CA HIS A 116 6.09 3.99 37.22
C HIS A 116 4.68 3.96 36.63
N ASN A 117 3.75 3.40 37.40
CA ASN A 117 2.32 3.63 37.22
C ASN A 117 2.05 5.12 37.47
N ALA A 118 2.49 5.97 36.53
CA ALA A 118 1.95 7.29 36.43
C ALA A 118 0.54 7.09 35.87
N ILE A 119 -0.44 7.23 36.77
CA ILE A 119 -1.89 7.28 36.54
C ILE A 119 -2.56 5.90 36.65
N ILE A 120 -3.10 5.62 37.84
CA ILE A 120 -4.46 5.05 38.07
C ILE A 120 -4.83 5.08 39.56
N ASP A 121 -3.88 5.23 40.48
CA ASP A 121 -4.24 5.73 41.82
C ASP A 121 -4.24 7.25 41.77
N GLY A 122 -5.37 7.87 42.12
CA GLY A 122 -5.69 9.30 42.05
C GLY A 122 -4.71 10.25 42.76
N ALA A 123 -3.49 10.32 42.26
CA ALA A 123 -2.42 11.21 42.69
C ALA A 123 -1.61 11.62 41.46
N ILE A 124 -2.24 12.36 40.53
CA ILE A 124 -1.49 13.48 39.96
C ILE A 124 -1.12 14.30 41.20
N GLY A 125 0.17 14.42 41.51
CA GLY A 125 0.69 14.99 42.75
C GLY A 125 0.27 16.44 42.98
N GLY A 126 -1.00 16.62 43.35
CA GLY A 126 -1.68 17.85 43.66
C GLY A 126 -2.67 17.55 44.78
N ASP A 127 -2.88 18.55 45.63
CA ASP A 127 -3.74 18.42 46.81
C ASP A 127 -5.14 17.94 46.40
N ILE A 128 -5.61 16.85 47.01
CA ILE A 128 -6.95 16.27 46.78
C ILE A 128 -8.04 17.29 47.19
N ASN A 129 -7.71 18.29 48.01
CA ASN A 129 -8.58 19.39 48.36
C ASN A 129 -8.53 20.57 47.37
N ASP A 130 -7.75 20.49 46.29
CA ASP A 130 -7.69 21.53 45.26
C ASP A 130 -9.02 21.57 44.48
N PRO A 131 -9.73 22.71 44.47
CA PRO A 131 -10.96 22.89 43.69
C PRO A 131 -10.80 22.53 42.20
N LEU A 132 -9.60 22.68 41.62
CA LEU A 132 -9.32 22.30 40.23
C LEU A 132 -9.38 20.79 40.00
N HIS A 133 -9.08 19.98 41.02
CA HIS A 133 -9.16 18.52 40.92
C HIS A 133 -10.61 18.05 40.74
N GLY A 134 -11.53 18.64 41.51
CA GLY A 134 -12.96 18.36 41.39
C GLY A 134 -13.53 18.75 40.02
N GLU A 135 -13.15 19.91 39.47
CA GLU A 135 -13.59 20.35 38.14
C GLU A 135 -13.01 19.47 37.01
N PHE A 136 -11.76 19.03 37.15
CA PHE A 136 -11.15 18.10 36.19
C PHE A 136 -11.88 16.75 36.19
N GLN A 137 -12.25 16.23 37.36
CA GLN A 137 -12.98 14.98 37.48
C GLN A 137 -14.40 15.07 36.91
N LYS A 138 -15.10 16.20 37.12
CA LYS A 138 -16.40 16.47 36.48
C LYS A 138 -16.30 16.53 34.96
N THR A 139 -15.23 17.12 34.43
CA THR A 139 -14.99 17.19 32.98
C THR A 139 -14.83 15.80 32.38
N LEU A 140 -14.07 14.91 33.03
CA LEU A 140 -13.91 13.53 32.57
C LEU A 140 -15.23 12.74 32.60
N GLN A 141 -16.05 12.94 33.63
CA GLN A 141 -17.37 12.31 33.72
C GLN A 141 -18.28 12.78 32.58
N HIS A 142 -18.28 14.08 32.27
CA HIS A 142 -19.10 14.66 31.21
C HIS A 142 -18.72 14.13 29.81
N ILE A 143 -17.41 13.95 29.55
CA ILE A 143 -16.91 13.37 28.29
C ILE A 143 -17.45 11.94 28.10
N GLN A 144 -17.52 11.17 29.18
CA GLN A 144 -18.06 9.81 29.12
C GLN A 144 -19.56 9.82 28.79
N ASP A 145 -20.34 10.68 29.45
CA ASP A 145 -21.79 10.77 29.25
C ASP A 145 -22.17 11.13 27.81
N VAL A 146 -21.50 12.14 27.23
CA VAL A 146 -21.71 12.56 25.82
C VAL A 146 -21.34 11.43 24.85
N GLY A 147 -20.29 10.67 25.14
CA GLY A 147 -19.89 9.52 24.32
C GLY A 147 -20.99 8.45 24.21
N THR A 148 -21.71 8.21 25.30
CA THR A 148 -22.85 7.27 25.34
C THR A 148 -24.05 7.74 24.53
N GLU A 149 -24.33 9.06 24.51
CA GLU A 149 -25.47 9.62 23.80
C GLU A 149 -25.32 9.51 22.27
N VAL A 150 -24.13 9.84 21.75
CA VAL A 150 -23.80 9.74 20.31
C VAL A 150 -23.91 8.30 19.82
N PHE A 151 -23.44 7.34 20.63
CA PHE A 151 -23.48 5.93 20.29
C PHE A 151 -24.93 5.41 20.16
N ARG A 152 -25.83 5.90 21.02
CA ARG A 152 -27.25 5.53 21.00
C ARG A 152 -27.96 6.05 19.76
N ALA A 153 -27.73 7.31 19.39
CA ALA A 153 -28.34 7.91 18.19
C ALA A 153 -27.89 7.21 16.88
N TRP A 154 -26.65 6.72 16.84
CA TRP A 154 -26.13 5.99 15.67
C TRP A 154 -26.78 4.61 15.48
N GLN A 155 -27.17 3.97 16.57
CA GLN A 155 -27.79 2.64 16.55
C GLN A 155 -29.21 2.66 15.94
N ASP A 156 -29.93 3.76 16.13
CA ASP A 156 -31.33 3.89 15.67
C ASP A 156 -31.47 4.20 14.16
N HIS A 157 -30.38 4.40 13.41
CA HIS A 157 -30.42 4.94 12.03
C HIS A 157 -30.24 3.92 10.87
N GLN A 158 -30.16 2.60 11.10
CA GLN A 158 -29.89 1.65 10.00
C GLN A 158 -31.18 1.16 9.28
N VAL A 159 -31.31 1.50 7.99
CA VAL A 159 -32.33 0.97 7.04
C VAL A 159 -31.69 -0.07 6.10
N PRO A 160 -32.36 -1.18 5.72
CA PRO A 160 -31.77 -2.22 4.87
C PRO A 160 -31.78 -1.83 3.38
N VAL A 161 -30.78 -2.27 2.62
CA VAL A 161 -30.71 -2.15 1.15
C VAL A 161 -30.57 -3.55 0.54
N ASP A 162 -31.49 -3.88 -0.36
CA ASP A 162 -31.54 -5.17 -1.07
C ASP A 162 -30.46 -5.28 -2.17
N SER A 163 -29.86 -6.47 -2.26
CA SER A 163 -28.81 -6.82 -3.23
C SER A 163 -29.40 -7.41 -4.52
N HIS A 164 -29.14 -6.76 -5.66
CA HIS A 164 -29.45 -7.32 -6.99
C HIS A 164 -28.32 -8.21 -7.53
N ASN A 165 -28.73 -9.24 -8.26
CA ASN A 165 -27.94 -10.33 -8.84
C ASN A 165 -27.22 -9.88 -10.13
N ILE A 166 -25.94 -10.26 -10.33
CA ILE A 166 -25.14 -9.91 -11.52
C ILE A 166 -24.93 -11.18 -12.36
N ASP A 167 -25.31 -11.14 -13.65
CA ASP A 167 -25.15 -12.22 -14.63
C ASP A 167 -23.67 -12.48 -15.02
N SER A 168 -23.43 -13.66 -15.60
CA SER A 168 -22.08 -14.19 -15.94
C SER A 168 -21.44 -13.52 -17.18
N PRO A 169 -20.09 -13.45 -17.26
CA PRO A 169 -19.38 -12.66 -18.28
C PRO A 169 -19.37 -13.29 -19.69
N GLU A 170 -19.44 -12.43 -20.71
CA GLU A 170 -19.36 -12.75 -22.15
C GLU A 170 -17.89 -12.81 -22.64
N GLN A 171 -17.57 -13.67 -23.61
CA GLN A 171 -16.21 -13.89 -24.15
C GLN A 171 -16.11 -13.52 -25.65
N GLN A 172 -15.06 -12.78 -26.04
CA GLN A 172 -14.75 -12.42 -27.44
C GLN A 172 -13.28 -12.70 -27.81
N VAL A 173 -12.98 -12.85 -29.11
CA VAL A 173 -11.64 -13.23 -29.65
C VAL A 173 -11.27 -12.38 -30.88
N PHE A 174 -10.01 -11.91 -30.97
CA PHE A 174 -9.49 -11.04 -32.04
C PHE A 174 -8.17 -11.57 -32.63
N HIS A 175 -7.94 -11.30 -33.93
CA HIS A 175 -6.74 -11.72 -34.67
C HIS A 175 -6.04 -10.52 -35.34
N GLU A 176 -4.74 -10.32 -35.07
CA GLU A 176 -3.91 -9.23 -35.62
C GLU A 176 -2.57 -9.78 -36.16
N LYS A 177 -2.10 -9.33 -37.33
CA LYS A 177 -0.81 -9.74 -37.90
C LYS A 177 0.30 -8.75 -37.56
N ILE A 178 1.30 -9.22 -36.82
CA ILE A 178 2.46 -8.42 -36.40
C ILE A 178 3.68 -8.80 -37.23
N SER A 179 4.29 -7.83 -37.90
CA SER A 179 5.55 -7.97 -38.64
C SER A 179 6.31 -6.64 -38.63
N ILE A 180 7.61 -6.68 -38.96
CA ILE A 180 8.43 -5.48 -39.11
C ILE A 180 7.95 -4.60 -40.27
N ASP A 181 7.36 -5.21 -41.31
CA ASP A 181 6.77 -4.46 -42.42
C ASP A 181 5.55 -3.63 -41.99
N ASN A 182 4.75 -4.17 -41.04
CA ASN A 182 3.57 -3.49 -40.51
C ASN A 182 3.91 -2.55 -39.34
N TYR A 183 4.94 -2.90 -38.55
CA TYR A 183 5.37 -2.23 -37.32
C TYR A 183 6.90 -2.05 -37.32
N PRO A 184 7.43 -1.12 -38.14
CA PRO A 184 8.87 -0.93 -38.32
C PRO A 184 9.59 -0.49 -37.04
N GLU A 185 8.89 0.10 -36.08
CA GLU A 185 9.41 0.46 -34.76
C GLU A 185 9.87 -0.74 -33.92
N LEU A 186 9.43 -1.97 -34.26
CA LEU A 186 9.87 -3.18 -33.58
C LEU A 186 11.37 -3.45 -33.75
N ILE A 187 12.00 -2.89 -34.79
CA ILE A 187 13.43 -3.04 -35.09
C ILE A 187 14.30 -2.59 -33.91
N ASP A 188 13.84 -1.59 -33.15
CA ASP A 188 14.59 -0.98 -32.06
C ASP A 188 14.28 -1.61 -30.69
N HIS A 189 13.27 -2.48 -30.60
CA HIS A 189 12.88 -3.14 -29.37
C HIS A 189 13.51 -4.54 -29.28
N THR A 190 14.82 -4.57 -29.02
CA THR A 190 15.65 -5.77 -28.93
C THR A 190 16.06 -6.06 -27.50
N PHE A 191 16.14 -7.34 -27.11
CA PHE A 191 16.47 -7.74 -25.73
C PHE A 191 17.93 -7.46 -25.33
N PHE A 192 18.85 -7.48 -26.29
CA PHE A 192 20.28 -7.33 -26.05
C PHE A 192 20.83 -6.08 -26.75
N LEU A 193 21.92 -5.55 -26.21
CA LEU A 193 22.71 -4.52 -26.89
C LEU A 193 23.25 -5.06 -28.22
N GLN A 194 22.90 -4.35 -29.30
CA GLN A 194 23.32 -4.69 -30.64
C GLN A 194 24.60 -3.94 -30.99
N LYS A 195 25.54 -4.63 -31.65
CA LYS A 195 26.73 -3.97 -32.18
C LYS A 195 26.31 -3.04 -33.32
N GLU A 196 27.00 -1.92 -33.46
CA GLU A 196 26.77 -1.00 -34.56
C GLU A 196 26.94 -1.73 -35.91
N GLY A 197 25.91 -1.69 -36.76
CA GLY A 197 25.88 -2.40 -38.05
C GLY A 197 25.28 -3.82 -38.04
N SER A 198 24.80 -4.35 -36.90
CA SER A 198 24.13 -5.67 -36.85
C SER A 198 22.95 -5.78 -37.81
N SER A 199 22.82 -6.92 -38.48
CA SER A 199 21.74 -7.19 -39.43
C SER A 199 20.38 -7.42 -38.73
N LEU A 200 19.26 -7.23 -39.43
CA LEU A 200 17.92 -7.42 -38.87
C LEU A 200 17.69 -8.83 -38.28
N ALA A 201 18.25 -9.86 -38.91
CA ALA A 201 18.15 -11.24 -38.44
C ALA A 201 18.90 -11.46 -37.11
N GLU A 202 19.94 -10.67 -36.83
CA GLU A 202 20.73 -10.74 -35.60
C GLU A 202 20.19 -9.86 -34.47
N ARG A 203 19.22 -8.98 -34.78
CA ARG A 203 18.65 -8.04 -33.81
C ARG A 203 17.61 -8.68 -32.89
N TRP A 204 16.96 -9.76 -33.31
CA TRP A 204 15.92 -10.48 -32.54
C TRP A 204 14.90 -9.51 -31.92
N PRO A 205 14.12 -8.78 -32.74
CA PRO A 205 13.12 -7.84 -32.25
C PRO A 205 12.01 -8.55 -31.50
N ILE A 206 11.58 -7.98 -30.38
CA ILE A 206 10.54 -8.52 -29.50
C ILE A 206 9.37 -7.53 -29.48
N ILE A 207 8.15 -8.03 -29.34
CA ILE A 207 6.96 -7.18 -29.17
C ILE A 207 7.05 -6.47 -27.80
N PRO A 208 7.05 -5.12 -27.75
CA PRO A 208 6.98 -4.39 -26.50
C PRO A 208 5.67 -4.66 -25.76
N LEU A 209 5.73 -4.70 -24.43
CA LEU A 209 4.52 -4.81 -23.60
C LEU A 209 3.52 -3.68 -23.89
N THR A 210 4.00 -2.48 -24.20
CA THR A 210 3.16 -1.33 -24.55
C THR A 210 2.32 -1.59 -25.80
N MET A 211 2.88 -2.28 -26.80
CA MET A 211 2.15 -2.68 -27.99
C MET A 211 1.10 -3.75 -27.66
N SER A 212 1.43 -4.72 -26.80
CA SER A 212 0.44 -5.71 -26.34
C SER A 212 -0.75 -5.07 -25.61
N LEU A 213 -0.50 -4.07 -24.76
CA LEU A 213 -1.58 -3.32 -24.08
C LEU A 213 -2.44 -2.54 -25.07
N GLU A 214 -1.84 -1.91 -26.08
CA GLU A 214 -2.58 -1.23 -27.13
C GLU A 214 -3.51 -2.19 -27.90
N LEU A 215 -3.04 -3.40 -28.21
CA LEU A 215 -3.86 -4.43 -28.85
C LEU A 215 -5.01 -4.89 -27.96
N MET A 216 -4.80 -5.02 -26.64
CA MET A 216 -5.87 -5.31 -25.69
C MET A 216 -6.90 -4.18 -25.62
N PHE A 217 -6.46 -2.92 -25.61
CA PHE A 217 -7.37 -1.77 -25.66
C PHE A 217 -8.18 -1.75 -26.95
N LYS A 218 -7.56 -2.00 -28.10
CA LYS A 218 -8.27 -2.11 -29.39
C LYS A 218 -9.33 -3.21 -29.36
N ALA A 219 -8.99 -4.38 -28.82
CA ALA A 219 -9.93 -5.50 -28.67
C ALA A 219 -11.12 -5.17 -27.74
N ALA A 220 -10.89 -4.41 -26.66
CA ALA A 220 -11.96 -4.03 -25.73
C ALA A 220 -12.91 -2.95 -26.28
N HIS A 221 -12.50 -2.21 -27.32
CA HIS A 221 -13.29 -1.14 -27.95
C HIS A 221 -13.91 -1.53 -29.30
N ALA A 222 -13.61 -2.73 -29.80
CA ALA A 222 -14.13 -3.26 -31.06
C ALA A 222 -15.47 -3.96 -30.85
#